data_AF-D2J6P4-F1
#
_entry.id   AF-D2J6P4-F1
#
_cell.length_a   1.000
_cell.length_b   1.000
_cell.length_c   1.000
_cell.angle_alpha   90.00
_cell.angle_beta   90.00
_cell.angle_gamma   90.00
#
_symmetry.space_group_name_H-M   'P 1'
#
loop_
_entity.id
_entity.type
_entity.pdbx_description
1 polymer ?
#
loop_
_entity_poly.entity_id
_entity_poly.type
_entity_poly.pdbx_seq_one_letter_code
_entity_poly.pdbx_strand_id
1 'polypeptide(L)'
;MIKKYGFCCKVKKYSKGIDKSSPFFKGDGNTVKNGDIVKQPQLTKTLKGIKNNGPNYFYDKLAKHLTTELNGQIDKTDFNNYKSKQKKPSETKYLNTHVYSSSNPLGGGLMLQGLKLDEMLNNGQSDEQYLNSVLSGRDLMYSNRDIVNAKTNFSQEYLSNMYISNKYNNQNTSDSISDNSVKKTSTLHFVVVNKQGQMTSTTNTLSGYFGSGKYMDEGFYMNNSMTNFSDNKDSNNYHAKNTVPRSYISPTIIVGPDYYMGIGSPGGNKIPTILNEVIIDYLRGNGSLQDSIYKPRFYNDGNTVHFEKGMNKKYLDILQNQGYNIKEEKDNPNFGSVQAGIYHIKNKKTEIANDVGTR
;
A
#
# COMPACT_ATOMS: atom_id res chain seq x y z
N MET A 1 -18.24 -6.03 -21.51
CA MET A 1 -19.02 -5.01 -20.76
C MET A 1 -18.18 -4.48 -19.63
N ILE A 2 -17.60 -3.28 -19.77
CA ILE A 2 -16.88 -2.60 -18.68
C ILE A 2 -17.93 -2.10 -17.70
N LYS A 3 -18.07 -2.76 -16.54
CA LYS A 3 -18.93 -2.23 -15.47
C LYS A 3 -18.35 -0.88 -15.01
N LYS A 4 -19.08 0.20 -15.30
CA LYS A 4 -18.83 1.54 -14.76
C LYS A 4 -19.04 1.52 -13.23
N TYR A 5 -18.01 1.12 -12.48
CA TYR A 5 -17.96 1.39 -11.04
C TYR A 5 -17.64 2.88 -10.84
N GLY A 6 -18.72 3.69 -10.89
CA GLY A 6 -18.67 5.14 -10.93
C GLY A 6 -18.13 5.79 -9.65
N PHE A 7 -17.27 6.79 -9.84
CA PHE A 7 -16.69 7.69 -8.83
C PHE A 7 -17.74 8.28 -7.85
N CYS A 8 -19.00 8.46 -8.28
CA CYS A 8 -20.12 8.99 -7.50
C CYS A 8 -20.38 8.24 -6.18
N CYS A 9 -20.25 6.91 -6.18
CA CYS A 9 -20.55 6.10 -4.99
C CYS A 9 -19.47 6.25 -3.92
N LYS A 10 -18.23 6.53 -4.30
CA LYS A 10 -17.10 6.63 -3.35
C LYS A 10 -17.12 7.94 -2.58
N VAL A 11 -17.43 9.08 -3.21
CA VAL A 11 -17.57 10.34 -2.47
C VAL A 11 -18.66 10.20 -1.40
N LYS A 12 -19.86 9.76 -1.74
CA LYS A 12 -20.94 9.53 -0.74
C LYS A 12 -20.56 8.50 0.35
N LYS A 13 -19.86 7.42 -0.01
CA LYS A 13 -19.43 6.36 0.94
C LYS A 13 -18.36 6.86 1.92
N TYR A 14 -17.47 7.74 1.46
CA TYR A 14 -16.31 8.19 2.23
C TYR A 14 -16.38 9.65 2.68
N SER A 15 -17.46 10.39 2.36
CA SER A 15 -17.63 11.82 2.66
C SER A 15 -18.02 12.17 4.10
N LYS A 16 -18.40 11.18 4.90
CA LYS A 16 -18.74 11.41 6.31
C LYS A 16 -17.50 11.94 7.05
N GLY A 17 -17.59 13.17 7.54
CA GLY A 17 -16.53 13.86 8.29
C GLY A 17 -15.57 14.72 7.45
N ILE A 18 -15.84 14.88 6.15
CA ILE A 18 -15.06 15.79 5.29
C ILE A 18 -15.57 17.22 5.44
N ASP A 19 -14.65 18.18 5.36
CA ASP A 19 -14.95 19.60 5.22
C ASP A 19 -15.87 19.89 4.02
N LYS A 20 -17.03 20.51 4.31
CA LYS A 20 -18.06 20.82 3.31
C LYS A 20 -17.69 22.00 2.39
N SER A 21 -16.64 22.75 2.71
CA SER A 21 -16.08 23.78 1.81
C SER A 21 -15.38 23.17 0.59
N SER A 22 -15.10 21.86 0.62
CA SER A 22 -14.45 21.16 -0.47
C SER A 22 -15.26 21.20 -1.78
N PRO A 23 -14.59 21.26 -2.95
CA PRO A 23 -15.24 21.26 -4.26
C PRO A 23 -15.99 19.94 -4.58
N PHE A 24 -15.91 18.93 -3.71
CA PHE A 24 -16.68 17.69 -3.82
C PHE A 24 -18.08 17.76 -3.20
N PHE A 25 -18.41 18.87 -2.53
CA PHE A 25 -19.75 19.19 -2.07
C PHE A 25 -20.38 20.29 -2.92
N LYS A 26 -21.68 20.18 -3.13
CA LYS A 26 -22.55 21.17 -3.75
C LYS A 26 -23.08 22.08 -2.65
N GLY A 27 -23.46 23.32 -2.99
CA GLY A 27 -23.94 24.33 -2.04
C GLY A 27 -25.22 23.96 -1.29
N ASP A 28 -25.92 22.91 -1.72
CA ASP A 28 -27.09 22.32 -1.07
C ASP A 28 -26.74 21.17 -0.08
N GLY A 29 -25.44 20.92 0.13
CA GLY A 29 -24.94 19.84 0.98
C GLY A 29 -24.87 18.46 0.31
N ASN A 30 -25.32 18.33 -0.95
CA ASN A 30 -25.17 17.10 -1.72
C ASN A 30 -23.72 16.96 -2.22
N THR A 31 -23.28 15.74 -2.51
CA THR A 31 -21.96 15.51 -3.11
C THR A 31 -22.03 15.52 -4.64
N VAL A 32 -20.90 15.80 -5.28
CA VAL A 32 -20.76 15.65 -6.74
C VAL A 32 -21.07 14.22 -7.20
N LYS A 33 -21.63 14.10 -8.39
CA LYS A 33 -22.04 12.85 -9.04
C LYS A 33 -21.15 12.52 -10.23
N ASN A 34 -21.25 11.29 -10.73
CA ASN A 34 -20.49 10.86 -11.91
C ASN A 34 -20.94 11.70 -13.11
N GLY A 35 -19.99 12.29 -13.83
CA GLY A 35 -20.25 13.23 -14.92
C GLY A 35 -20.25 14.71 -14.50
N ASP A 36 -20.29 15.03 -13.20
CA ASP A 36 -20.15 16.42 -12.76
C ASP A 36 -18.72 16.94 -13.00
N ILE A 37 -18.61 18.22 -13.36
CA ILE A 37 -17.33 18.91 -13.51
C ILE A 37 -16.93 19.52 -12.17
N VAL A 38 -15.78 19.10 -11.63
CA VAL A 38 -15.20 19.65 -10.39
C VAL A 38 -14.08 20.62 -10.72
N LYS A 39 -14.30 21.91 -10.46
CA LYS A 39 -13.29 22.96 -10.65
C LYS A 39 -12.57 23.24 -9.34
N GLN A 40 -11.24 23.28 -9.36
CA GLN A 40 -10.39 23.48 -8.17
C GLN A 40 -9.43 24.68 -8.38
N PRO A 41 -9.94 25.93 -8.36
CA PRO A 41 -9.14 27.11 -8.66
C PRO A 41 -8.02 27.35 -7.63
N GLN A 42 -8.27 27.07 -6.34
CA GLN A 42 -7.25 27.22 -5.30
C GLN A 42 -6.13 26.20 -5.45
N LEU A 43 -6.46 24.93 -5.69
CA LEU A 43 -5.45 23.91 -6.00
C LEU A 43 -4.62 24.31 -7.22
N THR A 44 -5.26 24.89 -8.24
CA THR A 44 -4.58 25.39 -9.43
C THR A 44 -3.57 26.49 -9.08
N LYS A 45 -3.94 27.44 -8.23
CA LYS A 45 -3.03 28.50 -7.73
C LYS A 45 -1.84 27.89 -7.00
N THR A 46 -2.09 26.93 -6.12
CA THR A 46 -1.05 26.23 -5.34
C THR A 46 -0.08 25.48 -6.24
N LEU A 47 -0.58 24.67 -7.18
CA LEU A 47 0.25 23.92 -8.13
C LEU A 47 1.05 24.84 -9.07
N LYS A 48 0.47 25.95 -9.53
CA LYS A 48 1.20 26.98 -10.30
C LYS A 48 2.30 27.64 -9.46
N GLY A 49 2.02 27.91 -8.18
CA GLY A 49 3.02 28.42 -7.24
C GLY A 49 4.22 27.50 -7.10
N ILE A 50 3.96 26.19 -6.87
CA ILE A 50 4.99 25.15 -6.81
C ILE A 50 5.75 25.04 -8.14
N LYS A 51 5.05 25.03 -9.27
CA LYS A 51 5.68 25.00 -10.61
C LYS A 51 6.66 26.15 -10.80
N ASN A 52 6.27 27.38 -10.42
CA ASN A 52 7.04 28.59 -10.72
C ASN A 52 8.15 28.87 -9.69
N ASN A 53 8.04 28.38 -8.45
CA ASN A 53 8.95 28.72 -7.36
C ASN A 53 9.57 27.49 -6.68
N GLY A 54 9.31 26.30 -7.19
CA GLY A 54 9.73 25.04 -6.58
C GLY A 54 9.02 24.72 -5.26
N PRO A 55 9.50 23.70 -4.52
CA PRO A 55 8.87 23.23 -3.28
C PRO A 55 8.83 24.29 -2.17
N ASN A 56 9.73 25.29 -2.19
CA ASN A 56 9.74 26.37 -1.21
C ASN A 56 8.47 27.23 -1.24
N TYR A 57 7.71 27.22 -2.34
CA TYR A 57 6.38 27.81 -2.35
C TYR A 57 5.50 27.21 -1.26
N PHE A 58 5.51 25.88 -1.14
CA PHE A 58 4.71 25.17 -0.15
C PHE A 58 5.33 25.26 1.24
N TYR A 59 6.62 24.92 1.36
CA TYR A 59 7.27 24.76 2.66
C TYR A 59 7.68 26.07 3.36
N ASP A 60 7.74 27.21 2.65
CA ASP A 60 8.07 28.50 3.27
C ASP A 60 7.00 29.55 2.98
N LYS A 61 6.66 29.80 1.70
CA LYS A 61 5.70 30.88 1.36
C LYS A 61 4.30 30.63 1.92
N LEU A 62 3.80 29.40 1.86
CA LEU A 62 2.48 29.04 2.40
C LEU A 62 2.51 28.69 3.89
N ALA A 63 3.69 28.40 4.48
CA ALA A 63 3.79 27.83 5.82
C ALA A 63 3.06 28.65 6.90
N LYS A 64 3.11 29.99 6.85
CA LYS A 64 2.40 30.84 7.82
C LYS A 64 0.88 30.65 7.76
N HIS A 65 0.30 30.61 6.55
CA HIS A 65 -1.14 30.44 6.36
C HIS A 65 -1.56 29.02 6.80
N LEU A 66 -0.80 28.01 6.38
CA LEU A 66 -1.04 26.62 6.76
C LEU A 66 -1.01 26.44 8.29
N THR A 67 -0.04 27.03 9.00
CA THR A 67 0.01 26.98 10.46
C THR A 67 -1.21 27.61 11.12
N THR A 68 -1.69 28.75 10.61
CA THR A 68 -2.90 29.40 11.12
C THR A 68 -4.13 28.53 10.91
N GLU A 69 -4.33 27.97 9.71
CA GLU A 69 -5.47 27.10 9.41
C GLU A 69 -5.45 25.77 10.19
N LEU A 70 -4.27 25.32 10.61
CA LEU A 70 -4.06 24.13 11.43
C LEU A 70 -4.07 24.43 12.93
N ASN A 71 -4.49 25.63 13.36
CA ASN A 71 -4.55 26.05 14.76
C ASN A 71 -3.22 25.83 15.53
N GLY A 72 -2.08 25.99 14.85
CA GLY A 72 -0.77 25.82 15.47
C GLY A 72 -0.36 24.38 15.80
N GLN A 73 -1.11 23.36 15.36
CA GLN A 73 -0.73 21.94 15.56
C GLN A 73 0.53 21.55 14.76
N ILE A 74 0.76 22.24 13.64
CA ILE A 74 1.96 22.16 12.83
C ILE A 74 2.43 23.60 12.60
N ASP A 75 3.65 23.91 13.03
CA ASP A 75 4.16 25.27 12.97
C ASP A 75 5.09 25.51 11.76
N LYS A 76 5.51 26.77 11.57
CA LYS A 76 6.41 27.13 10.47
C LYS A 76 7.75 26.38 10.54
N THR A 77 8.23 26.08 11.75
CA THR A 77 9.49 25.35 11.94
C THR A 77 9.37 23.91 11.45
N ASP A 78 8.22 23.25 11.67
CA ASP A 78 7.94 21.91 11.13
C ASP A 78 8.02 21.90 9.59
N PHE A 79 7.38 22.87 8.92
CA PHE A 79 7.43 23.00 7.46
C PHE A 79 8.85 23.27 6.95
N ASN A 80 9.56 24.21 7.57
CA ASN A 80 10.91 24.60 7.16
C ASN A 80 11.94 23.47 7.34
N ASN A 81 11.82 22.73 8.43
CA ASN A 81 12.74 21.65 8.80
C ASN A 81 12.49 20.37 7.99
N TYR A 82 11.30 20.19 7.40
CA TYR A 82 11.01 19.03 6.58
C TYR A 82 11.84 19.02 5.28
N LYS A 83 12.43 17.86 4.98
CA LYS A 83 13.08 17.55 3.70
C LYS A 83 12.81 16.09 3.31
N SER A 84 12.63 15.84 2.02
CA SER A 84 12.58 14.48 1.46
C SER A 84 13.93 13.79 1.66
N LYS A 85 13.92 12.51 2.05
CA LYS A 85 15.14 11.72 2.28
C LYS A 85 15.31 10.70 1.16
N GLN A 86 16.51 10.63 0.58
CA GLN A 86 16.91 9.51 -0.26
C GLN A 86 17.45 8.38 0.63
N LYS A 87 16.95 7.16 0.41
CA LYS A 87 17.38 5.98 1.16
C LYS A 87 17.75 4.86 0.20
N LYS A 88 18.70 4.01 0.60
CA LYS A 88 18.90 2.73 -0.07
C LYS A 88 17.64 1.87 0.11
N PRO A 89 17.18 1.17 -0.94
CA PRO A 89 16.05 0.25 -0.83
C PRO A 89 16.40 -0.90 0.11
N SER A 90 15.38 -1.53 0.69
CA SER A 90 15.52 -2.88 1.24
C SER A 90 15.48 -3.86 0.08
N GLU A 91 16.28 -4.92 0.12
CA GLU A 91 16.41 -5.85 -1.00
C GLU A 91 16.57 -7.32 -0.57
N THR A 92 16.11 -8.23 -1.43
CA THR A 92 16.35 -9.67 -1.29
C THR A 92 16.41 -10.33 -2.66
N LYS A 93 17.01 -11.51 -2.73
CA LYS A 93 16.78 -12.43 -3.85
C LYS A 93 15.48 -13.19 -3.60
N TYR A 94 14.77 -13.46 -4.69
CA TYR A 94 13.59 -14.32 -4.70
C TYR A 94 13.56 -15.07 -6.03
N LEU A 95 13.67 -16.39 -5.98
CA LEU A 95 13.86 -17.24 -7.17
C LEU A 95 15.06 -16.74 -8.02
N ASN A 96 14.87 -16.54 -9.32
CA ASN A 96 15.88 -16.02 -10.24
C ASN A 96 15.87 -14.48 -10.37
N THR A 97 15.27 -13.77 -9.41
CA THR A 97 15.11 -12.31 -9.44
C THR A 97 15.75 -11.62 -8.24
N HIS A 98 16.03 -10.33 -8.41
CA HIS A 98 16.39 -9.44 -7.32
C HIS A 98 15.25 -8.45 -7.05
N VAL A 99 14.75 -8.42 -5.82
CA VAL A 99 13.56 -7.66 -5.44
C VAL A 99 13.97 -6.50 -4.54
N TYR A 100 13.64 -5.30 -4.97
CA TYR A 100 13.88 -4.05 -4.27
C TYR A 100 12.56 -3.45 -3.80
N SER A 101 12.49 -3.06 -2.52
CA SER A 101 11.33 -2.37 -1.97
C SER A 101 11.74 -1.22 -1.07
N SER A 102 10.76 -0.42 -0.66
CA SER A 102 10.97 0.73 0.20
C SER A 102 11.55 0.35 1.56
N SER A 103 12.54 1.12 2.04
CA SER A 103 13.12 0.96 3.38
C SER A 103 12.25 1.63 4.46
N ASN A 104 12.60 1.39 5.73
CA ASN A 104 11.99 2.03 6.91
C ASN A 104 11.87 3.56 6.74
N PRO A 105 10.74 4.20 7.15
CA PRO A 105 9.60 3.66 7.90
C PRO A 105 8.48 3.08 7.01
N LEU A 106 8.80 2.63 5.80
CA LEU A 106 7.83 2.08 4.84
C LEU A 106 7.81 0.54 4.88
N GLY A 107 6.71 -0.06 4.42
CA GLY A 107 6.37 -1.48 4.62
C GLY A 107 7.09 -2.46 3.71
N GLY A 108 8.05 -2.00 2.90
CA GLY A 108 8.73 -2.84 1.91
C GLY A 108 9.47 -4.02 2.53
N GLY A 109 10.11 -3.79 3.68
CA GLY A 109 10.77 -4.85 4.45
C GLY A 109 9.85 -6.02 4.80
N LEU A 110 8.60 -5.76 5.19
CA LEU A 110 7.63 -6.81 5.50
C LEU A 110 7.29 -7.64 4.26
N MET A 111 7.06 -6.98 3.12
CA MET A 111 6.80 -7.68 1.85
C MET A 111 7.94 -8.64 1.49
N LEU A 112 9.19 -8.20 1.69
CA LEU A 112 10.38 -9.04 1.47
C LEU A 112 10.45 -10.23 2.45
N GLN A 113 10.02 -10.07 3.71
CA GLN A 113 9.91 -11.19 4.65
C GLN A 113 8.93 -12.27 4.15
N GLY A 114 7.79 -11.85 3.59
CA GLY A 114 6.83 -12.77 2.97
C GLY A 114 7.45 -13.58 1.82
N LEU A 115 8.22 -12.93 0.95
CA LEU A 115 8.92 -13.62 -0.16
C LEU A 115 9.97 -14.60 0.36
N LYS A 116 10.72 -14.23 1.41
CA LYS A 116 11.68 -15.13 2.05
C LYS A 116 11.00 -16.36 2.65
N LEU A 117 9.88 -16.18 3.34
CA LEU A 117 9.14 -17.30 3.92
C LEU A 117 8.55 -18.21 2.83
N ASP A 118 8.04 -17.64 1.75
CA ASP A 118 7.55 -18.43 0.62
C ASP A 118 8.65 -19.30 -0.01
N GLU A 119 9.88 -18.82 -0.18
CA GLU A 119 10.99 -19.70 -0.63
C GLU A 119 11.26 -20.88 0.32
N MET A 120 11.00 -20.72 1.62
CA MET A 120 11.25 -21.74 2.62
C MET A 120 10.13 -22.79 2.68
N LEU A 121 8.88 -22.37 2.49
CA LEU A 121 7.70 -23.22 2.66
C LEU A 121 7.16 -23.78 1.34
N ASN A 122 7.41 -23.11 0.22
CA ASN A 122 6.79 -23.41 -1.06
C ASN A 122 7.85 -23.77 -2.12
N ASN A 123 7.89 -25.05 -2.47
CA ASN A 123 8.73 -25.54 -3.57
C ASN A 123 7.97 -25.63 -4.91
N GLY A 124 6.72 -25.14 -4.97
CA GLY A 124 5.89 -25.10 -6.16
C GLY A 124 5.23 -26.43 -6.53
N GLN A 125 5.18 -27.41 -5.63
CA GLN A 125 4.65 -28.75 -5.92
C GLN A 125 3.16 -28.91 -5.60
N SER A 126 2.59 -28.08 -4.73
CA SER A 126 1.17 -28.20 -4.37
C SER A 126 0.47 -26.86 -4.09
N ASP A 127 -0.85 -26.85 -4.29
CA ASP A 127 -1.72 -25.73 -3.90
C ASP A 127 -1.69 -25.50 -2.39
N GLU A 128 -1.55 -26.56 -1.60
CA GLU A 128 -1.47 -26.47 -0.14
C GLU A 128 -0.22 -25.70 0.31
N GLN A 129 0.93 -25.94 -0.31
CA GLN A 129 2.15 -25.19 -0.01
C GLN A 129 2.02 -23.71 -0.35
N TYR A 130 1.38 -23.38 -1.47
CA TYR A 130 1.10 -21.99 -1.85
C TYR A 130 0.16 -21.31 -0.86
N LEU A 131 -0.96 -21.96 -0.50
CA LEU A 131 -1.92 -21.41 0.45
C LEU A 131 -1.27 -21.19 1.82
N ASN A 132 -0.52 -22.18 2.30
CA ASN A 132 0.20 -22.10 3.57
C ASN A 132 1.26 -20.99 3.56
N SER A 133 2.06 -20.89 2.49
CA SER A 133 3.11 -19.87 2.42
C SER A 133 2.55 -18.45 2.39
N VAL A 134 1.45 -18.23 1.67
CA VAL A 134 0.78 -16.90 1.60
C VAL A 134 0.15 -16.54 2.95
N LEU A 135 -0.58 -17.45 3.59
CA LEU A 135 -1.22 -17.19 4.88
C LEU A 135 -0.19 -17.03 6.02
N SER A 136 0.79 -17.93 6.11
CA SER A 136 1.86 -17.81 7.10
C SER A 136 2.75 -16.59 6.85
N GLY A 137 2.99 -16.23 5.58
CA GLY A 137 3.76 -15.04 5.22
C GLY A 137 3.06 -13.77 5.70
N ARG A 138 1.75 -13.71 5.53
CA ARG A 138 0.91 -12.66 6.08
C ARG A 138 0.99 -12.59 7.60
N ASP A 139 0.80 -13.71 8.28
CA ASP A 139 0.85 -13.79 9.73
C ASP A 139 2.22 -13.30 10.26
N LEU A 140 3.32 -13.70 9.62
CA LEU A 140 4.66 -13.23 9.93
C LEU A 140 4.78 -11.70 9.76
N MET A 141 4.29 -11.16 8.63
CA MET A 141 4.35 -9.71 8.37
C MET A 141 3.59 -8.88 9.41
N TYR A 142 2.43 -9.36 9.89
CA TYR A 142 1.62 -8.66 10.88
C TYR A 142 2.19 -8.71 12.29
N SER A 143 2.64 -9.89 12.72
CA SER A 143 3.28 -10.06 14.03
C SER A 143 4.59 -9.27 14.10
N ASN A 144 5.29 -9.12 12.97
CA ASN A 144 6.59 -8.46 12.91
C ASN A 144 6.56 -6.99 12.46
N ARG A 145 5.39 -6.37 12.33
CA ARG A 145 5.21 -4.98 11.86
C ARG A 145 6.02 -3.92 12.61
N ASP A 146 6.46 -4.21 13.83
CA ASP A 146 7.22 -3.28 14.68
C ASP A 146 8.66 -3.04 14.23
N ILE A 147 9.18 -3.87 13.32
CA ILE A 147 10.42 -3.55 12.61
C ILE A 147 10.28 -2.32 11.71
N VAL A 148 9.06 -1.97 11.29
CA VAL A 148 8.77 -0.79 10.46
C VAL A 148 8.59 0.44 11.35
N ASN A 149 9.60 1.29 11.36
CA ASN A 149 9.66 2.48 12.20
C ASN A 149 10.62 3.53 11.63
N ALA A 150 10.58 4.75 12.17
CA ALA A 150 11.47 5.84 11.74
C ALA A 150 12.75 6.00 12.57
N LYS A 151 12.91 5.25 13.68
CA LYS A 151 14.07 5.32 14.57
C LYS A 151 15.29 4.63 13.97
N THR A 152 15.10 3.52 13.27
CA THR A 152 16.18 2.71 12.68
C THR A 152 16.00 2.52 11.18
N ASN A 153 17.12 2.42 10.46
CA ASN A 153 17.10 1.89 9.10
C ASN A 153 16.73 0.41 9.12
N PHE A 154 16.19 -0.09 8.01
CA PHE A 154 15.90 -1.51 7.88
C PHE A 154 17.21 -2.33 7.91
N SER A 155 17.25 -3.37 8.75
CA SER A 155 18.41 -4.26 8.87
C SER A 155 18.23 -5.49 7.98
N GLN A 156 19.29 -5.89 7.27
CA GLN A 156 19.28 -7.13 6.47
C GLN A 156 19.13 -8.39 7.32
N GLU A 157 19.45 -8.32 8.61
CA GLU A 157 19.26 -9.41 9.57
C GLU A 157 17.79 -9.86 9.64
N TYR A 158 16.84 -8.93 9.47
CA TYR A 158 15.40 -9.22 9.45
C TYR A 158 14.97 -10.06 8.25
N LEU A 159 15.84 -10.24 7.25
CA LEU A 159 15.63 -11.09 6.07
C LEU A 159 16.47 -12.38 6.12
N SER A 160 17.22 -12.62 7.20
CA SER A 160 17.98 -13.86 7.37
C SER A 160 17.06 -15.05 7.61
N ASN A 161 17.44 -16.22 7.10
CA ASN A 161 16.68 -17.46 7.32
C ASN A 161 16.50 -17.75 8.82
N MET A 162 17.54 -17.49 9.64
CA MET A 162 17.46 -17.69 11.09
C MET A 162 16.37 -16.79 11.72
N TYR A 163 16.35 -15.50 11.38
CA TYR A 163 15.36 -14.57 11.91
C TYR A 163 13.94 -14.96 11.49
N ILE A 164 13.74 -15.26 10.19
CA ILE A 164 12.44 -15.61 9.63
C ILE A 164 11.92 -16.93 10.21
N SER A 165 12.74 -17.98 10.25
CA SER A 165 12.38 -19.27 10.87
C SER A 165 12.01 -19.09 12.34
N ASN A 166 12.80 -18.31 13.09
CA ASN A 166 12.54 -18.09 14.50
C ASN A 166 11.21 -17.37 14.72
N LYS A 167 10.89 -16.37 13.89
CA LYS A 167 9.60 -15.67 13.97
C LYS A 167 8.42 -16.54 13.57
N TYR A 168 8.57 -17.33 12.50
CA TYR A 168 7.56 -18.27 12.04
C TYR A 168 7.26 -19.36 13.08
N ASN A 169 8.28 -19.97 13.67
CA ASN A 169 8.11 -21.06 14.64
C ASN A 169 7.55 -20.59 16.00
N ASN A 170 7.82 -19.36 16.40
CA ASN A 170 7.30 -18.78 17.65
C ASN A 170 6.01 -17.96 17.43
N GLN A 171 5.35 -18.15 16.29
CA GLN A 171 4.13 -17.45 16.00
C GLN A 171 2.97 -18.06 16.80
N ASN A 172 2.42 -17.28 17.73
CA ASN A 172 1.15 -17.62 18.35
C ASN A 172 0.02 -17.35 17.34
N THR A 173 -0.70 -18.38 16.93
CA THR A 173 -1.86 -18.26 16.02
C THR A 173 -3.02 -17.44 16.64
N SER A 174 -2.99 -17.23 17.95
CA SER A 174 -3.90 -16.37 18.72
C SER A 174 -3.56 -14.88 18.68
N ASP A 175 -2.37 -14.48 18.21
CA ASP A 175 -2.00 -13.08 18.00
C ASP A 175 -2.54 -12.54 16.66
N SER A 176 -3.62 -13.12 16.15
CA SER A 176 -4.39 -12.53 15.07
C SER A 176 -4.91 -11.19 15.53
N ILE A 177 -4.16 -10.14 15.24
CA ILE A 177 -4.59 -8.78 15.48
C ILE A 177 -5.75 -8.57 14.53
N SER A 178 -6.94 -8.72 15.10
CA SER A 178 -8.18 -8.19 14.55
C SER A 178 -7.98 -6.69 14.43
N ASP A 179 -7.33 -6.25 13.35
CA ASP A 179 -7.41 -4.87 12.92
C ASP A 179 -8.79 -4.72 12.26
N ASN A 180 -9.83 -4.86 13.10
CA ASN A 180 -11.24 -4.65 12.79
C ASN A 180 -11.50 -3.22 12.29
N SER A 181 -10.48 -2.36 12.31
CA SER A 181 -10.53 -1.14 11.58
C SER A 181 -10.44 -1.47 10.08
N VAL A 182 -11.61 -1.62 9.45
CA VAL A 182 -11.82 -1.20 8.07
C VAL A 182 -11.52 0.31 8.04
N LYS A 183 -10.25 0.68 8.19
CA LYS A 183 -9.79 2.04 7.95
C LYS A 183 -10.18 2.30 6.51
N LYS A 184 -10.82 3.44 6.29
CA LYS A 184 -11.11 3.99 4.96
C LYS A 184 -9.80 4.33 4.26
N THR A 185 -8.94 3.34 4.03
CA THR A 185 -7.61 3.52 3.50
C THR A 185 -7.71 3.78 2.02
N SER A 186 -6.92 4.72 1.55
CA SER A 186 -6.80 5.03 0.14
C SER A 186 -5.37 5.38 -0.14
N THR A 187 -4.93 4.97 -1.30
CA THR A 187 -3.56 5.15 -1.76
C THR A 187 -3.61 5.15 -3.28
N LEU A 188 -2.74 5.92 -3.90
CA LEU A 188 -2.53 5.91 -5.33
C LEU A 188 -1.21 5.20 -5.59
N HIS A 189 -1.21 4.26 -6.51
CA HIS A 189 0.01 3.67 -7.04
C HIS A 189 0.04 3.84 -8.56
N PHE A 190 1.22 4.06 -9.11
CA PHE A 190 1.46 4.04 -10.54
C PHE A 190 2.91 3.67 -10.85
N VAL A 191 3.09 3.09 -12.04
CA VAL A 191 4.40 2.74 -12.60
C VAL A 191 4.58 3.55 -13.89
N VAL A 192 5.77 4.13 -14.08
CA VAL A 192 6.14 4.78 -15.33
C VAL A 192 7.42 4.15 -15.85
N VAL A 193 7.43 3.83 -17.14
CA VAL A 193 8.61 3.39 -17.88
C VAL A 193 8.79 4.33 -19.06
N ASN A 194 9.98 4.88 -19.25
CA ASN A 194 10.29 5.71 -20.41
C ASN A 194 10.90 4.90 -21.58
N LYS A 195 11.09 5.55 -22.72
CA LYS A 195 11.63 4.92 -23.95
C LYS A 195 13.06 4.38 -23.78
N GLN A 196 13.79 4.83 -22.76
CA GLN A 196 15.14 4.39 -22.42
C GLN A 196 15.14 3.22 -21.43
N GLY A 197 13.96 2.74 -20.99
CA GLY A 197 13.85 1.67 -20.00
C GLY A 197 14.05 2.13 -18.55
N GLN A 198 14.09 3.45 -18.29
CA GLN A 198 14.10 3.96 -16.91
C GLN A 198 12.69 3.81 -16.32
N MET A 199 12.63 3.20 -15.14
CA MET A 199 11.39 2.85 -14.46
C MET A 199 11.26 3.55 -13.12
N THR A 200 10.04 3.95 -12.76
CA THR A 200 9.67 4.37 -11.40
C THR A 200 8.42 3.63 -10.94
N SER A 201 8.44 3.19 -9.68
CA SER A 201 7.32 2.59 -8.98
C SER A 201 6.96 3.53 -7.83
N THR A 202 5.82 4.23 -7.93
CA THR A 202 5.51 5.36 -7.06
C THR A 202 4.18 5.15 -6.34
N THR A 203 4.21 5.29 -5.01
CA THR A 203 3.03 5.20 -4.16
C THR A 203 2.84 6.47 -3.34
N ASN A 204 1.70 7.13 -3.50
CA ASN A 204 1.33 8.34 -2.76
C ASN A 204 0.08 8.09 -1.93
N THR A 205 0.02 8.64 -0.72
CA THR A 205 -1.07 8.36 0.21
C THR A 205 -1.39 9.53 1.12
N LEU A 206 -2.67 9.68 1.45
CA LEU A 206 -3.14 10.51 2.57
C LEU A 206 -3.42 9.65 3.82
N SER A 207 -3.08 8.36 3.79
CA SER A 207 -3.58 7.28 4.66
C SER A 207 -5.06 6.98 4.40
N GLY A 208 -5.96 7.89 4.78
CA GLY A 208 -7.39 7.80 4.48
C GLY A 208 -7.78 8.32 3.08
N TYR A 209 -8.98 7.98 2.58
CA TYR A 209 -9.55 8.50 1.31
C TYR A 209 -9.43 10.03 1.13
N PHE A 210 -9.70 10.77 2.19
CA PHE A 210 -9.57 12.23 2.23
C PHE A 210 -8.66 12.67 3.37
N GLY A 211 -7.73 11.79 3.78
CA GLY A 211 -6.85 11.98 4.92
C GLY A 211 -7.62 12.29 6.21
N SER A 212 -7.32 13.43 6.84
CA SER A 212 -8.01 13.90 8.05
C SER A 212 -9.41 14.46 7.77
N GLY A 213 -9.78 14.67 6.50
CA GLY A 213 -11.01 15.35 6.10
C GLY A 213 -10.92 16.88 6.11
N LYS A 214 -9.85 17.45 6.68
CA LYS A 214 -9.57 18.90 6.64
C LYS A 214 -9.15 19.32 5.24
N TYR A 215 -9.97 20.16 4.61
CA TYR A 215 -9.65 20.81 3.34
C TYR A 215 -9.05 22.19 3.65
N MET A 216 -7.91 22.49 3.03
CA MET A 216 -7.19 23.76 3.22
C MET A 216 -7.67 24.79 2.21
N ASP A 217 -7.60 26.08 2.53
CA ASP A 217 -7.98 27.14 1.60
C ASP A 217 -7.11 27.14 0.32
N GLU A 218 -5.90 26.56 0.39
CA GLU A 218 -5.01 26.31 -0.75
C GLU A 218 -5.48 25.19 -1.69
N GLY A 219 -6.58 24.50 -1.37
CA GLY A 219 -7.28 23.60 -2.27
C GLY A 219 -6.88 22.12 -2.20
N PHE A 220 -6.29 21.67 -1.10
CA PHE A 220 -5.90 20.27 -0.90
C PHE A 220 -6.32 19.73 0.47
N TYR A 221 -6.35 18.40 0.60
CA TYR A 221 -6.62 17.72 1.86
C TYR A 221 -5.35 17.44 2.64
N MET A 222 -5.44 17.56 3.97
CA MET A 222 -4.39 17.09 4.88
C MET A 222 -4.49 15.58 5.10
N ASN A 223 -3.33 14.92 5.19
CA ASN A 223 -3.27 13.49 5.51
C ASN A 223 -3.61 13.23 6.99
N ASN A 224 -3.88 11.97 7.34
CA ASN A 224 -4.03 11.53 8.73
C ASN A 224 -2.98 10.47 9.12
N SER A 225 -1.76 10.55 8.57
CA SER A 225 -0.73 9.51 8.76
C SER A 225 -0.29 9.36 10.22
N MET A 226 -0.45 10.40 11.06
CA MET A 226 -0.12 10.35 12.49
C MET A 226 -0.88 9.25 13.25
N THR A 227 -2.03 8.80 12.75
CA THR A 227 -2.79 7.67 13.34
C THR A 227 -2.11 6.31 13.17
N ASN A 228 -0.96 6.26 12.48
CA ASN A 228 -0.18 5.04 12.29
C ASN A 228 0.92 4.88 13.34
N PHE A 229 1.12 5.83 14.26
CA PHE A 229 1.94 5.57 15.44
C PHE A 229 1.32 4.46 16.31
N SER A 230 2.17 3.75 17.03
CA SER A 230 1.77 2.78 18.04
C SER A 230 1.40 3.50 19.34
N ASP A 231 0.36 3.02 20.02
CA ASP A 231 0.02 3.44 21.39
C ASP A 231 0.87 2.71 22.44
N ASN A 232 1.52 1.59 22.08
CA ASN A 232 2.49 0.92 22.93
C ASN A 232 3.78 1.75 23.05
N LYS A 233 4.09 2.20 24.26
CA LYS A 233 5.29 3.00 24.62
C LYS A 233 6.61 2.30 24.32
N ASP A 234 6.64 0.98 24.38
CA ASP A 234 7.83 0.18 24.12
C ASP A 234 8.05 -0.05 22.62
N SER A 235 7.09 0.31 21.77
CA SER A 235 7.23 0.17 20.33
C SER A 235 8.25 1.16 19.77
N ASN A 236 9.07 0.69 18.83
CA ASN A 236 9.93 1.59 18.04
C ASN A 236 9.13 2.58 17.18
N ASN A 237 7.83 2.32 16.97
CA ASN A 237 6.89 3.20 16.31
C ASN A 237 5.99 3.96 17.29
N TYR A 238 6.37 4.09 18.57
CA TYR A 238 5.70 5.03 19.47
C TYR A 238 5.95 6.47 19.01
N HIS A 239 4.95 7.35 19.19
CA HIS A 239 5.02 8.73 18.74
C HIS A 239 6.11 9.53 19.47
N ALA A 240 6.85 10.35 18.72
CA ALA A 240 7.81 11.31 19.27
C ALA A 240 7.92 12.56 18.38
N LYS A 241 8.39 13.67 18.95
CA LYS A 241 8.60 14.93 18.19
C LYS A 241 9.55 14.69 17.01
N ASN A 242 9.25 15.31 15.87
CA ASN A 242 10.06 15.22 14.64
C ASN A 242 10.28 13.79 14.11
N THR A 243 9.39 12.85 14.44
CA THR A 243 9.42 11.48 13.92
C THR A 243 8.28 11.26 12.93
N VAL A 244 8.45 10.24 12.07
CA VAL A 244 7.47 9.87 11.05
C VAL A 244 6.86 8.52 11.46
N PRO A 245 5.53 8.36 11.42
CA PRO A 245 4.90 7.08 11.74
C PRO A 245 5.16 6.07 10.63
N ARG A 246 5.00 4.77 10.95
CA ARG A 246 5.06 3.73 9.93
C ARG A 246 4.05 3.95 8.81
N SER A 247 4.41 3.49 7.63
CA SER A 247 3.49 3.35 6.51
C SER A 247 3.65 1.96 5.90
N TYR A 248 2.55 1.39 5.44
CA TYR A 248 2.54 0.08 4.80
C TYR A 248 2.69 0.14 3.28
N ILE A 249 2.85 1.34 2.71
CA ILE A 249 3.17 1.47 1.28
C ILE A 249 4.48 0.74 1.00
N SER A 250 4.50 -0.04 -0.09
CA SER A 250 5.63 -0.88 -0.47
C SER A 250 5.85 -0.83 -1.99
N PRO A 251 6.10 0.35 -2.59
CA PRO A 251 6.46 0.42 -4.00
C PRO A 251 7.68 -0.47 -4.25
N THR A 252 7.56 -1.37 -5.21
CA THR A 252 8.51 -2.46 -5.41
C THR A 252 8.98 -2.47 -6.86
N ILE A 253 10.28 -2.76 -7.04
CA ILE A 253 10.91 -3.00 -8.33
C ILE A 253 11.56 -4.38 -8.29
N ILE A 254 11.28 -5.23 -9.27
CA ILE A 254 11.85 -6.55 -9.44
C ILE A 254 12.75 -6.52 -10.68
N VAL A 255 13.97 -6.99 -10.52
CA VAL A 255 14.96 -7.15 -11.60
C VAL A 255 15.08 -8.64 -11.89
N GLY A 256 14.53 -9.06 -13.03
CA GLY A 256 14.69 -10.41 -13.55
C GLY A 256 15.86 -10.51 -14.53
N PRO A 257 16.08 -11.69 -15.14
CA PRO A 257 17.19 -11.92 -16.08
C PRO A 257 17.19 -10.98 -17.29
N ASP A 258 16.00 -10.69 -17.85
CA ASP A 258 15.83 -9.90 -19.07
C ASP A 258 14.71 -8.84 -18.95
N TYR A 259 14.28 -8.51 -17.73
CA TYR A 259 13.21 -7.55 -17.50
C TYR A 259 13.34 -6.77 -16.18
N TYR A 260 12.69 -5.61 -16.16
CA TYR A 260 12.37 -4.86 -14.94
C TYR A 260 10.86 -4.87 -14.75
N MET A 261 10.39 -5.02 -13.52
CA MET A 261 8.97 -4.95 -13.18
C MET A 261 8.75 -3.99 -12.02
N GLY A 262 7.90 -2.99 -12.22
CA GLY A 262 7.41 -2.11 -11.16
C GLY A 262 6.04 -2.60 -10.71
N ILE A 263 5.79 -2.62 -9.41
CA ILE A 263 4.50 -3.02 -8.85
C ILE A 263 4.19 -2.30 -7.53
N GLY A 264 2.92 -2.08 -7.28
CA GLY A 264 2.39 -1.55 -6.03
C GLY A 264 0.86 -1.53 -6.01
N SER A 265 0.29 -1.26 -4.84
CA SER A 265 -1.15 -1.29 -4.62
C SER A 265 -1.56 -0.33 -3.50
N PRO A 266 -2.80 0.19 -3.49
CA PRO A 266 -3.47 0.57 -2.26
C PRO A 266 -3.88 -0.64 -1.42
N GLY A 267 -4.43 -0.38 -0.23
CA GLY A 267 -4.91 -1.43 0.68
C GLY A 267 -4.48 -1.26 2.14
N GLY A 268 -3.93 -0.09 2.52
CA GLY A 268 -3.54 0.18 3.89
C GLY A 268 -2.52 -0.82 4.42
N ASN A 269 -2.80 -1.41 5.58
CA ASN A 269 -1.94 -2.43 6.20
C ASN A 269 -1.86 -3.73 5.39
N LYS A 270 -2.75 -3.97 4.42
CA LYS A 270 -2.75 -5.15 3.55
C LYS A 270 -1.82 -5.00 2.34
N ILE A 271 -1.25 -3.82 2.07
CA ILE A 271 -0.40 -3.59 0.89
C ILE A 271 0.74 -4.61 0.78
N PRO A 272 1.55 -4.88 1.83
CA PRO A 272 2.62 -5.87 1.74
C PRO A 272 2.12 -7.27 1.36
N THR A 273 0.98 -7.70 1.91
CA THR A 273 0.43 -9.04 1.67
C THR A 273 -0.16 -9.17 0.26
N ILE A 274 -0.86 -8.14 -0.22
CA ILE A 274 -1.39 -8.10 -1.59
C ILE A 274 -0.26 -8.20 -2.62
N LEU A 275 0.82 -7.45 -2.40
CA LEU A 275 1.98 -7.50 -3.29
C LEU A 275 2.68 -8.84 -3.23
N ASN A 276 2.83 -9.42 -2.03
CA ASN A 276 3.43 -10.72 -1.85
C ASN A 276 2.66 -11.81 -2.63
N GLU A 277 1.34 -11.88 -2.47
CA GLU A 277 0.47 -12.83 -3.19
C GLU A 277 0.63 -12.71 -4.72
N VAL A 278 0.51 -11.50 -5.28
CA VAL A 278 0.63 -11.28 -6.74
C VAL A 278 2.04 -11.58 -7.27
N ILE A 279 3.08 -11.22 -6.51
CA ILE A 279 4.48 -11.49 -6.90
C ILE A 279 4.76 -12.99 -6.89
N ILE A 280 4.33 -13.72 -5.85
CA ILE A 280 4.47 -15.18 -5.76
C ILE A 280 3.76 -15.83 -6.95
N ASP A 281 2.50 -15.45 -7.21
CA ASP A 281 1.71 -15.98 -8.31
C ASP A 281 2.34 -15.75 -9.69
N TYR A 282 2.89 -14.54 -9.93
CA TYR A 282 3.52 -14.20 -11.20
C TYR A 282 4.86 -14.91 -11.39
N LEU A 283 5.74 -14.93 -10.38
CA LEU A 283 7.09 -15.45 -10.54
C LEU A 283 7.17 -16.98 -10.46
N ARG A 284 6.20 -17.65 -9.83
CA ARG A 284 6.10 -19.11 -9.82
C ARG A 284 5.15 -19.67 -10.89
N GLY A 285 4.23 -18.84 -11.37
CA GLY A 285 3.25 -19.23 -12.38
C GLY A 285 3.78 -19.14 -13.81
N ASN A 286 2.99 -19.69 -14.74
CA ASN A 286 3.24 -19.60 -16.18
C ASN A 286 2.30 -18.59 -16.88
N GLY A 287 1.49 -17.85 -16.11
CA GLY A 287 0.53 -16.89 -16.62
C GLY A 287 1.16 -15.52 -16.93
N SER A 288 0.40 -14.67 -17.60
CA SER A 288 0.80 -13.27 -17.76
C SER A 288 0.69 -12.52 -16.42
N LEU A 289 1.37 -11.38 -16.30
CA LEU A 289 1.22 -10.50 -15.14
C LEU A 289 -0.24 -10.06 -14.93
N GLN A 290 -1.00 -9.88 -16.01
CA GLN A 290 -2.41 -9.53 -15.92
C GLN A 290 -3.26 -10.68 -15.35
N ASP A 291 -2.92 -11.93 -15.68
CA ASP A 291 -3.58 -13.11 -15.12
C ASP A 291 -3.34 -13.19 -13.60
N SER A 292 -2.10 -12.98 -13.14
CA SER A 292 -1.77 -12.96 -11.71
C SER A 292 -2.48 -11.83 -10.96
N ILE A 293 -2.60 -10.64 -11.56
CA ILE A 293 -3.38 -9.56 -10.95
C ILE A 293 -4.87 -9.92 -10.88
N TYR A 294 -5.42 -10.60 -11.89
CA TYR A 294 -6.85 -10.95 -11.93
C TYR A 294 -7.23 -12.19 -11.14
N LYS A 295 -6.29 -13.02 -10.68
CA LYS A 295 -6.60 -14.11 -9.75
C LYS A 295 -7.37 -13.58 -8.53
N PRO A 296 -8.46 -14.25 -8.09
CA PRO A 296 -9.17 -13.90 -6.87
C PRO A 296 -8.21 -13.95 -5.69
N ARG A 297 -8.16 -12.88 -4.88
CA ARG A 297 -7.28 -12.80 -3.72
C ARG A 297 -7.92 -13.32 -2.46
N PHE A 298 -7.10 -13.67 -1.48
CA PHE A 298 -7.55 -14.09 -0.17
C PHE A 298 -6.65 -13.56 0.95
N TYR A 299 -7.19 -13.51 2.15
CA TYR A 299 -6.43 -13.19 3.35
C TYR A 299 -7.08 -13.80 4.58
N ASN A 300 -6.30 -14.16 5.59
CA ASN A 300 -6.82 -14.53 6.90
C ASN A 300 -6.95 -13.32 7.84
N ASP A 301 -7.99 -13.35 8.67
CA ASP A 301 -8.14 -12.53 9.87
C ASP A 301 -8.57 -13.47 11.01
N GLY A 302 -7.62 -13.78 11.89
CA GLY A 302 -7.76 -14.90 12.81
C GLY A 302 -8.02 -16.20 12.08
N ASN A 303 -8.99 -16.97 12.58
CA ASN A 303 -9.36 -18.26 11.99
C ASN A 303 -10.32 -18.14 10.79
N THR A 304 -10.51 -16.94 10.22
CA THR A 304 -11.37 -16.74 9.04
C THR A 304 -10.57 -16.30 7.84
N VAL A 305 -10.65 -17.05 6.74
CA VAL A 305 -10.13 -16.66 5.44
C VAL A 305 -11.22 -15.93 4.66
N HIS A 306 -10.94 -14.66 4.37
CA HIS A 306 -11.72 -13.82 3.49
C HIS A 306 -11.22 -13.98 2.06
N PHE A 307 -12.12 -14.12 1.09
CA PHE A 307 -11.73 -14.34 -0.31
C PHE A 307 -12.64 -13.58 -1.28
N GLU A 308 -12.08 -13.24 -2.45
CA GLU A 308 -12.83 -12.64 -3.54
C GLU A 308 -13.72 -13.66 -4.27
N LYS A 309 -14.85 -13.18 -4.81
CA LYS A 309 -15.71 -14.00 -5.67
C LYS A 309 -14.93 -14.65 -6.81
N GLY A 310 -15.21 -15.93 -7.05
CA GLY A 310 -14.58 -16.70 -8.13
C GLY A 310 -13.35 -17.50 -7.69
N MET A 311 -13.05 -17.51 -6.38
CA MET A 311 -11.99 -18.34 -5.80
C MET A 311 -12.15 -19.81 -6.20
N ASN A 312 -11.02 -20.47 -6.46
CA ASN A 312 -10.97 -21.88 -6.83
C ASN A 312 -11.56 -22.73 -5.69
N LYS A 313 -12.57 -23.55 -5.99
CA LYS A 313 -13.20 -24.43 -5.00
C LYS A 313 -12.19 -25.35 -4.32
N LYS A 314 -11.19 -25.86 -5.06
CA LYS A 314 -10.11 -26.67 -4.50
C LYS A 314 -9.35 -25.94 -3.38
N TYR A 315 -9.14 -24.62 -3.52
CA TYR A 315 -8.44 -23.83 -2.51
C TYR A 315 -9.30 -23.70 -1.26
N LEU A 316 -10.61 -23.46 -1.44
CA LEU A 316 -11.56 -23.40 -0.34
C LEU A 316 -11.62 -24.73 0.42
N ASP A 317 -11.68 -25.85 -0.30
CA ASP A 317 -11.72 -27.19 0.29
C ASP A 317 -10.44 -27.48 1.12
N ILE A 318 -9.25 -27.13 0.60
CA ILE A 318 -7.98 -27.26 1.33
C ILE A 318 -8.02 -26.43 2.63
N LEU A 319 -8.40 -25.15 2.55
CA LEU A 319 -8.44 -24.26 3.70
C LEU A 319 -9.44 -24.71 4.77
N GLN A 320 -10.61 -25.19 4.35
CA GLN A 320 -11.61 -25.72 5.28
C GLN A 320 -11.12 -27.00 5.98
N ASN A 321 -10.43 -27.89 5.24
CA ASN A 321 -9.83 -29.10 5.82
C ASN A 321 -8.70 -28.79 6.83
N GLN A 322 -8.04 -27.64 6.67
CA GLN A 322 -7.07 -27.11 7.64
C GLN A 322 -7.72 -26.40 8.84
N GLY A 323 -9.05 -26.30 8.89
CA GLY A 323 -9.79 -25.75 10.02
C GLY A 323 -10.15 -24.27 9.93
N TYR A 324 -9.89 -23.61 8.78
CA TYR A 324 -10.29 -22.22 8.58
C TYR A 324 -11.79 -22.09 8.30
N ASN A 325 -12.41 -21.08 8.90
CA ASN A 325 -13.68 -20.55 8.41
C ASN A 325 -13.46 -19.81 7.10
N ILE A 326 -14.39 -19.89 6.15
CA ILE A 326 -14.28 -19.20 4.86
C ILE A 326 -15.39 -18.17 4.69
N LYS A 327 -15.06 -16.99 4.15
CA LYS A 327 -16.02 -15.90 3.92
C LYS A 327 -15.77 -15.22 2.57
N GLU A 328 -16.73 -15.33 1.66
CA GLU A 328 -16.72 -14.54 0.42
C GLU A 328 -16.98 -13.06 0.76
N GLU A 329 -16.14 -12.18 0.23
CA GLU A 329 -16.26 -10.74 0.37
C GLU A 329 -16.59 -10.08 -0.98
N LYS A 330 -17.31 -8.96 -0.94
CA LYS A 330 -17.70 -8.19 -2.13
C LYS A 330 -17.38 -6.71 -1.94
N ASP A 331 -16.79 -6.07 -2.94
CA ASP A 331 -16.43 -4.65 -2.92
C ASP A 331 -15.59 -4.27 -1.68
N ASN A 332 -14.60 -5.11 -1.36
CA ASN A 332 -13.80 -5.01 -0.16
C ASN A 332 -12.43 -4.38 -0.47
N PRO A 333 -12.17 -3.13 0.00
CA PRO A 333 -10.91 -2.44 -0.28
C PRO A 333 -9.66 -3.15 0.28
N ASN A 334 -9.83 -4.14 1.17
CA ASN A 334 -8.73 -4.94 1.70
C ASN A 334 -8.05 -5.84 0.66
N PHE A 335 -8.66 -6.04 -0.52
CA PHE A 335 -8.03 -6.76 -1.63
C PHE A 335 -7.19 -5.86 -2.56
N GLY A 336 -7.15 -4.54 -2.31
CA GLY A 336 -6.30 -3.62 -3.05
C GLY A 336 -6.76 -3.29 -4.47
N SER A 337 -5.83 -2.73 -5.25
CA SER A 337 -6.01 -2.32 -6.64
C SER A 337 -4.63 -2.19 -7.31
N VAL A 338 -4.00 -3.33 -7.58
CA VAL A 338 -2.61 -3.44 -8.04
C VAL A 338 -2.43 -2.75 -9.39
N GLN A 339 -1.34 -1.99 -9.53
CA GLN A 339 -0.86 -1.49 -10.81
C GLN A 339 0.58 -1.95 -10.98
N ALA A 340 0.90 -2.43 -12.18
CA ALA A 340 2.21 -2.96 -12.47
C ALA A 340 2.60 -2.71 -13.93
N GLY A 341 3.91 -2.70 -14.19
CA GLY A 341 4.46 -2.58 -15.53
C GLY A 341 5.78 -3.31 -15.65
N ILE A 342 5.96 -4.04 -16.75
CA ILE A 342 7.18 -4.77 -17.09
C ILE A 342 7.86 -4.08 -18.26
N TYR A 343 9.16 -3.91 -18.19
CA TYR A 343 10.01 -3.53 -19.31
C TYR A 343 10.94 -4.68 -19.67
N HIS A 344 10.84 -5.17 -20.91
CA HIS A 344 11.68 -6.23 -21.44
C HIS A 344 12.92 -5.65 -22.10
N ILE A 345 14.10 -6.03 -21.60
CA ILE A 345 15.39 -5.42 -21.97
C ILE A 345 15.75 -5.74 -23.43
N LYS A 346 15.57 -6.99 -23.85
CA LYS A 346 16.00 -7.48 -25.18
C LYS A 346 15.24 -6.83 -26.33
N ASN A 347 13.91 -6.75 -26.23
CA ASN A 347 13.05 -6.27 -27.31
C ASN A 347 12.50 -4.85 -27.08
N LYS A 348 12.85 -4.22 -25.95
CA LYS A 348 12.41 -2.88 -25.55
C LYS A 348 10.89 -2.71 -25.52
N LYS A 349 10.15 -3.78 -25.23
CA LYS A 349 8.69 -3.76 -25.09
C LYS A 349 8.28 -3.53 -23.65
N THR A 350 7.15 -2.87 -23.48
CA THR A 350 6.51 -2.69 -22.18
C THR A 350 5.20 -3.45 -22.13
N GLU A 351 4.98 -4.17 -21.04
CA GLU A 351 3.69 -4.75 -20.69
C GLU A 351 3.13 -4.00 -19.49
N ILE A 352 1.83 -3.74 -19.49
CA ILE A 352 1.14 -3.10 -18.38
C ILE A 352 0.06 -4.03 -17.88
N ALA A 353 -0.14 -4.04 -16.57
CA ALA A 353 -1.17 -4.83 -15.95
C ALA A 353 -1.78 -4.07 -14.77
N ASN A 354 -3.10 -4.10 -14.67
CA ASN A 354 -3.79 -3.34 -13.64
C ASN A 354 -5.12 -3.96 -13.21
N ASP A 355 -5.47 -3.71 -11.96
CA ASP A 355 -6.84 -3.87 -11.48
C ASP A 355 -7.76 -2.81 -12.09
N VAL A 356 -9.03 -3.17 -12.24
CA VAL A 356 -10.11 -2.28 -12.67
C VAL A 356 -11.15 -2.14 -11.55
N GLY A 357 -11.09 -1.03 -10.81
CA GLY A 357 -12.04 -0.74 -9.73
C GLY A 357 -11.63 -1.30 -8.37
N THR A 358 -12.54 -1.23 -7.41
CA THR A 358 -12.40 -1.93 -6.12
C THR A 358 -12.85 -3.37 -6.31
N ARG A 359 -11.99 -4.29 -5.92
CA ARG A 359 -12.23 -5.73 -5.95
C ARG A 359 -13.29 -6.16 -4.92
#